data_AF-A0A0G0FZE6-F1
#
_entry.id   AF-A0A0G0FZE6-F1
#
_cell.length_a   1.000
_cell.length_b   1.000
_cell.length_c   1.000
_cell.angle_alpha   90.00
_cell.angle_beta   90.00
_cell.angle_gamma   90.00
#
_symmetry.space_group_name_H-M   'P 1'
#
loop_
_entity.id
_entity.type
_entity.pdbx_description
1 polymer ?
#
loop_
_entity_poly.entity_id
_entity_poly.type
_entity_poly.pdbx_seq_one_letter_code
_entity_poly.pdbx_strand_id
1 'polypeptide(L)'
;MDSDKNRNQKAWVVAADMGYGHQRTAYPLRGIAFSDKIINANSYEGIPKKDRSFWRQTRSLYEFISRFKRIPLLGDFIFSFMDKFQRILSYYPKRDLSRPNSSLKNVFHLIKEGWGKDLVERLKKNPLPVVATFFTPAFMAEEYKYPNKIYCVVCDADINRSWVSLNPKKSKIKYFTPCTWARDRLKLYGVAPENIFLTGFPLPKENIGTENLEVLKEDLRNRLVNLDPEKRYRKMYEPLIKGVLGKLPDKSDHPLTIMFSIGGAGAQKEICIKAINSLKEKIKNNQLRFIISLGVRGELEKYFLENIKGLKLDGWVHVLSAKTINKYFQTFNETLSQTDVLWTKPSELSFYAGLGIPIIIAPTIGSQEDFNKKWLLHIGAGISQENPKYTDQWFFDWLNAGDFAELAMEGFIEIEKLGTYNIERIIANE
;
A
#
# COMPACT_ATOMS: atom_id res chain seq x y z
N MET A 1 24.51 -21.66 -15.33
CA MET A 1 23.62 -22.81 -15.10
C MET A 1 23.40 -23.13 -13.61
N ASP A 2 23.79 -22.25 -12.66
CA ASP A 2 23.49 -22.41 -11.23
C ASP A 2 22.40 -21.46 -10.69
N SER A 3 21.75 -20.66 -11.53
CA SER A 3 20.75 -19.65 -11.11
C SER A 3 19.34 -20.21 -10.88
N ASP A 4 19.05 -21.45 -11.27
CA ASP A 4 17.70 -22.03 -11.15
C ASP A 4 17.50 -22.92 -9.92
N LYS A 5 18.56 -23.27 -9.17
CA LYS A 5 18.42 -24.10 -7.96
C LYS A 5 17.86 -23.34 -6.73
N ASN A 6 17.94 -22.01 -6.69
CA ASN A 6 17.52 -21.19 -5.54
C ASN A 6 16.11 -20.58 -5.65
N ARG A 7 15.36 -20.77 -6.74
CA ARG A 7 14.03 -20.14 -6.93
C ARG A 7 12.88 -20.78 -6.15
N ASN A 8 13.12 -21.83 -5.37
CA ASN A 8 12.08 -22.63 -4.70
C ASN A 8 12.00 -22.46 -3.17
N GLN A 9 12.71 -21.49 -2.57
CA GLN A 9 12.64 -21.31 -1.12
C GLN A 9 11.28 -20.73 -0.71
N LYS A 10 10.49 -21.54 -0.01
CA LYS A 10 9.18 -21.16 0.53
C LYS A 10 9.34 -20.52 1.91
N ALA A 11 8.37 -19.68 2.26
CA ALA A 11 8.29 -18.95 3.52
C ALA A 11 6.87 -18.97 4.09
N TRP A 12 6.76 -18.82 5.40
CA TRP A 12 5.50 -18.47 6.04
C TRP A 12 5.20 -16.99 5.82
N VAL A 13 4.37 -16.68 4.82
CA VAL A 13 3.91 -15.31 4.60
C VAL A 13 2.71 -15.04 5.51
N VAL A 14 2.87 -14.10 6.45
CA VAL A 14 1.89 -13.82 7.51
C VAL A 14 1.42 -12.37 7.45
N ALA A 15 0.13 -12.17 7.18
CA ALA A 15 -0.53 -10.86 7.16
C ALA A 15 -1.46 -10.68 8.38
N ALA A 16 -2.06 -9.51 8.52
CA ALA A 16 -3.12 -9.23 9.48
C ALA A 16 -4.27 -8.46 8.81
N ASP A 17 -5.53 -8.82 9.10
CA ASP A 17 -6.69 -8.01 8.70
C ASP A 17 -6.92 -6.84 9.66
N MET A 18 -6.14 -5.76 9.47
CA MET A 18 -6.27 -4.47 10.15
C MET A 18 -6.61 -3.36 9.15
N GLY A 19 -7.28 -3.73 8.06
CA GLY A 19 -7.35 -2.97 6.81
C GLY A 19 -6.74 -3.78 5.65
N TYR A 20 -6.83 -3.24 4.43
CA TYR A 20 -6.32 -3.96 3.25
C TYR A 20 -4.80 -3.85 3.07
N GLY A 21 -4.12 -2.87 3.68
CA GLY A 21 -2.72 -2.60 3.38
C GLY A 21 -1.75 -3.75 3.68
N HIS A 22 -1.87 -4.41 4.82
CA HIS A 22 -1.00 -5.53 5.16
C HIS A 22 -1.25 -6.76 4.28
N GLN A 23 -2.51 -7.03 3.94
CA GLN A 23 -2.86 -8.13 3.04
C GLN A 23 -2.44 -7.82 1.60
N ARG A 24 -2.57 -6.56 1.15
CA ARG A 24 -2.11 -6.10 -0.16
C ARG A 24 -0.59 -6.21 -0.28
N THR A 25 0.14 -5.82 0.77
CA THR A 25 1.60 -5.95 0.84
C THR A 25 2.02 -7.42 0.77
N ALA A 26 1.25 -8.33 1.38
CA ALA A 26 1.55 -9.76 1.36
C ALA A 26 1.21 -10.42 0.01
N TYR A 27 0.24 -9.89 -0.73
CA TYR A 27 -0.32 -10.52 -1.93
C TYR A 27 0.71 -10.76 -3.06
N PRO A 28 1.64 -9.83 -3.36
CA PRO A 28 2.71 -10.08 -4.33
C PRO A 28 3.68 -11.19 -3.91
N LEU A 29 3.80 -11.46 -2.60
CA LEU A 29 4.67 -12.51 -2.04
C LEU A 29 4.03 -13.90 -2.05
N ARG A 30 2.84 -14.06 -2.65
CA ARG A 30 2.15 -15.36 -2.74
C ARG A 30 2.98 -16.47 -3.40
N GLY A 31 3.88 -16.12 -4.32
CA GLY A 31 4.76 -17.08 -5.01
C GLY A 31 5.70 -17.83 -4.06
N ILE A 32 6.14 -17.18 -2.97
CA ILE A 32 6.98 -17.79 -1.94
C ILE A 32 6.17 -18.32 -0.75
N ALA A 33 4.86 -18.08 -0.68
CA ALA A 33 4.05 -18.57 0.43
C ALA A 33 4.00 -20.11 0.45
N PHE A 34 4.30 -20.71 1.60
CA PHE A 34 4.20 -22.14 1.79
C PHE A 34 2.75 -22.62 1.59
N SER A 35 2.59 -23.73 0.86
CA SER A 35 1.28 -24.26 0.43
C SER A 35 0.40 -23.23 -0.27
N ASP A 36 1.02 -22.25 -0.94
CA ASP A 36 0.38 -21.16 -1.67
C ASP A 36 -0.64 -20.37 -0.83
N LYS A 37 -0.42 -20.33 0.50
CA LYS A 37 -1.35 -19.75 1.47
C LYS A 37 -0.69 -18.65 2.28
N ILE A 38 -1.22 -17.43 2.12
CA ILE A 38 -0.94 -16.33 3.04
C ILE A 38 -1.77 -16.56 4.31
N ILE A 39 -1.10 -16.60 5.46
CA ILE A 39 -1.76 -16.78 6.75
C ILE A 39 -2.19 -15.42 7.29
N ASN A 40 -3.45 -15.29 7.67
CA ASN A 40 -3.91 -14.11 8.37
C ASN A 40 -3.88 -14.34 9.89
N ALA A 41 -2.95 -13.67 10.58
CA ALA A 41 -2.65 -13.91 12.00
C ALA A 41 -3.84 -13.69 12.94
N ASN A 42 -4.87 -12.95 12.50
CA ASN A 42 -6.05 -12.65 13.31
C ASN A 42 -7.29 -13.49 12.95
N SER A 43 -7.22 -14.34 11.94
CA SER A 43 -8.39 -15.10 11.43
C SER A 43 -8.05 -16.48 10.87
N TYR A 44 -6.85 -17.02 11.13
CA TYR A 44 -6.46 -18.35 10.70
C TYR A 44 -7.35 -19.46 11.30
N GLU A 45 -7.44 -20.56 10.56
CA GLU A 45 -8.24 -21.71 10.95
C GLU A 45 -7.74 -22.32 12.27
N GLY A 46 -8.65 -22.52 13.22
CA GLY A 46 -8.31 -23.04 14.54
C GLY A 46 -7.72 -22.02 15.52
N ILE A 47 -7.70 -20.72 15.20
CA ILE A 47 -7.22 -19.66 16.12
C ILE A 47 -7.92 -19.76 17.50
N PRO A 48 -7.16 -19.76 18.62
CA PRO A 48 -7.74 -19.78 19.96
C PRO A 48 -8.68 -18.59 20.23
N LYS A 49 -9.73 -18.82 21.02
CA LYS A 49 -10.69 -17.76 21.39
C LYS A 49 -10.00 -16.57 22.10
N LYS A 50 -8.99 -16.84 22.93
CA LYS A 50 -8.19 -15.81 23.64
C LYS A 50 -7.48 -14.89 22.64
N ASP A 51 -6.75 -15.48 21.68
CA ASP A 51 -6.03 -14.74 20.64
C ASP A 51 -6.97 -13.94 19.75
N ARG A 52 -8.08 -14.54 19.33
CA ARG A 52 -9.11 -13.85 18.54
C ARG A 52 -9.69 -12.64 19.31
N SER A 53 -9.86 -12.76 20.63
CA SER A 53 -10.31 -11.65 21.48
C SER A 53 -9.29 -10.50 21.52
N PHE A 54 -7.99 -10.79 21.71
CA PHE A 54 -6.93 -9.77 21.68
C PHE A 54 -6.87 -9.03 20.35
N TRP A 55 -6.96 -9.76 19.24
CA TRP A 55 -7.02 -9.16 17.90
C TRP A 55 -8.26 -8.28 17.72
N ARG A 56 -9.43 -8.76 18.13
CA ARG A 56 -10.68 -8.00 18.01
C ARG A 56 -10.66 -6.71 18.84
N GLN A 57 -10.13 -6.75 20.06
CA GLN A 57 -9.99 -5.57 20.92
C GLN A 57 -9.05 -4.54 20.28
N THR A 58 -7.90 -4.98 19.78
CA THR A 58 -6.92 -4.11 19.13
C THR A 58 -7.48 -3.49 17.84
N ARG A 59 -8.20 -4.29 17.03
CA ARG A 59 -8.87 -3.82 15.81
C ARG A 59 -10.00 -2.84 16.10
N SER A 60 -10.81 -3.11 17.12
CA SER A 60 -11.91 -2.22 17.54
C SER A 60 -11.36 -0.85 17.95
N LEU A 61 -10.28 -0.82 18.73
CA LEU A 61 -9.59 0.44 19.06
C LEU A 61 -9.15 1.17 17.79
N TYR A 62 -8.47 0.50 16.87
CA TYR A 62 -7.99 1.11 15.62
C TYR A 62 -9.14 1.65 14.74
N GLU A 63 -10.22 0.88 14.57
CA GLU A 63 -11.37 1.30 13.78
C GLU A 63 -12.14 2.46 14.43
N PHE A 64 -12.28 2.45 15.76
CA PHE A 64 -12.85 3.57 16.52
C PHE A 64 -12.03 4.84 16.24
N ILE A 65 -10.73 4.79 16.47
CA ILE A 65 -9.78 5.89 16.24
C ILE A 65 -9.89 6.43 14.80
N SER A 66 -9.95 5.55 13.80
CA SER A 66 -10.08 5.94 12.39
C SER A 66 -11.43 6.60 12.04
N ARG A 67 -12.54 6.14 12.61
CA ARG A 67 -13.88 6.68 12.33
C ARG A 67 -14.14 8.03 13.02
N PHE A 68 -13.57 8.23 14.21
CA PHE A 68 -13.82 9.43 15.04
C PHE A 68 -13.06 10.68 14.59
N LYS A 69 -12.02 10.56 13.76
CA LYS A 69 -11.32 11.71 13.16
C LYS A 69 -12.18 12.55 12.20
N ARG A 70 -13.44 12.16 11.98
CA ARG A 70 -14.46 12.88 11.18
C ARG A 70 -15.33 13.85 11.98
N ILE A 71 -15.26 13.87 13.31
CA ILE A 71 -16.12 14.72 14.16
C ILE A 71 -15.26 15.80 14.83
N PRO A 72 -15.44 17.11 14.50
CA PRO A 72 -14.60 18.20 15.03
C PRO A 72 -14.75 18.51 16.53
N LEU A 73 -15.58 17.76 17.28
CA LEU A 73 -16.14 18.19 18.57
C LEU A 73 -15.89 17.22 19.75
N LEU A 74 -15.01 16.22 19.62
CA LEU A 74 -14.69 15.30 20.73
C LEU A 74 -13.32 15.60 21.33
N GLY A 75 -13.31 15.81 22.66
CA GLY A 75 -12.31 16.58 23.41
C GLY A 75 -10.88 16.04 23.47
N ASP A 76 -10.02 16.90 24.01
CA ASP A 76 -8.55 16.79 24.09
C ASP A 76 -8.02 15.44 24.59
N PHE A 77 -8.79 14.72 25.41
CA PHE A 77 -8.42 13.44 25.99
C PHE A 77 -8.33 12.29 24.97
N ILE A 78 -9.33 12.15 24.09
CA ILE A 78 -9.34 11.08 23.07
C ILE A 78 -8.30 11.40 21.99
N PHE A 79 -8.21 12.68 21.61
CA PHE A 79 -7.20 13.16 20.67
C PHE A 79 -5.77 12.90 21.17
N SER A 80 -5.48 13.18 22.45
CA SER A 80 -4.18 12.91 23.09
C SER A 80 -3.81 11.42 23.11
N PHE A 81 -4.79 10.53 23.31
CA PHE A 81 -4.56 9.08 23.30
C PHE A 81 -4.29 8.54 21.88
N MET A 82 -5.05 9.03 20.89
CA MET A 82 -4.88 8.68 19.47
C MET A 82 -3.56 9.16 18.90
N ASP A 83 -3.22 10.42 19.18
CA ASP A 83 -1.95 11.02 18.80
C ASP A 83 -0.80 10.20 19.40
N LYS A 84 -0.82 9.88 20.70
CA LYS A 84 0.25 9.08 21.31
C LYS A 84 0.41 7.66 20.75
N PHE A 85 -0.65 7.04 20.23
CA PHE A 85 -0.63 5.67 19.69
C PHE A 85 -0.17 5.61 18.23
N GLN A 86 -0.59 6.57 17.39
CA GLN A 86 -0.27 6.60 15.96
C GLN A 86 0.91 7.53 15.63
N ARG A 87 1.23 8.52 16.47
CA ARG A 87 2.21 9.56 16.17
C ARG A 87 3.60 9.00 15.88
N ILE A 88 4.04 9.27 14.67
CA ILE A 88 5.42 9.13 14.26
C ILE A 88 6.13 10.40 14.69
N LEU A 89 7.17 10.27 15.51
CA LEU A 89 7.93 11.43 16.00
C LEU A 89 8.64 12.14 14.85
N SER A 90 8.84 13.46 15.00
CA SER A 90 9.59 14.27 14.04
C SER A 90 10.94 13.63 13.73
N TYR A 91 11.31 13.62 12.45
CA TYR A 91 12.59 13.08 12.02
C TYR A 91 13.76 13.96 12.47
N TYR A 92 13.62 15.28 12.33
CA TYR A 92 14.63 16.25 12.76
C TYR A 92 14.29 16.90 14.12
N PRO A 93 15.32 17.29 14.90
CA PRO A 93 16.72 16.90 14.72
C PRO A 93 16.90 15.39 14.90
N LYS A 94 17.86 14.80 14.17
CA LYS A 94 18.21 13.38 14.28
C LYS A 94 18.71 13.13 15.71
N ARG A 95 18.14 12.12 16.37
CA ARG A 95 18.44 11.75 17.76
C ARG A 95 18.10 10.29 18.00
N ASP A 96 18.57 9.73 19.11
CA ASP A 96 18.15 8.40 19.53
C ASP A 96 16.64 8.39 19.84
N LEU A 97 15.89 7.56 19.11
CA LEU A 97 14.47 7.33 19.29
C LEU A 97 14.17 5.88 19.70
N SER A 98 15.17 5.13 20.15
CA SER A 98 15.08 3.70 20.47
C SER A 98 14.20 3.38 21.68
N ARG A 99 13.90 4.36 22.55
CA ARG A 99 13.08 4.14 23.75
C ARG A 99 11.66 3.66 23.39
N PRO A 100 11.17 2.53 23.96
CA PRO A 100 9.84 2.02 23.66
C PRO A 100 8.73 2.91 24.23
N ASN A 101 7.63 3.03 23.48
CA ASN A 101 6.41 3.70 23.94
C ASN A 101 5.50 2.74 24.74
N SER A 102 4.47 3.26 25.40
CA SER A 102 3.55 2.44 26.21
C SER A 102 2.73 1.45 25.38
N SER A 103 2.38 1.82 24.14
CA SER A 103 1.67 0.93 23.20
C SER A 103 2.47 -0.34 22.93
N LEU A 104 3.76 -0.19 22.61
CA LEU A 104 4.67 -1.30 22.38
C LEU A 104 4.85 -2.19 23.62
N LYS A 105 4.99 -1.59 24.81
CA LYS A 105 5.07 -2.34 26.07
C LYS A 105 3.82 -3.19 26.30
N ASN A 106 2.64 -2.64 26.02
CA ASN A 106 1.38 -3.38 26.14
C ASN A 106 1.30 -4.54 25.13
N VAL A 107 1.72 -4.32 23.88
CA VAL A 107 1.79 -5.40 22.87
C VAL A 107 2.66 -6.56 23.38
N PHE A 108 3.88 -6.28 23.85
CA PHE A 108 4.77 -7.31 24.37
C PHE A 108 4.26 -7.95 25.66
N HIS A 109 3.56 -7.22 26.53
CA HIS A 109 2.90 -7.82 27.69
C HIS A 109 1.85 -8.85 27.25
N LEU A 110 0.97 -8.50 26.30
CA LEU A 110 -0.03 -9.44 25.77
C LEU A 110 0.61 -10.66 25.08
N ILE A 111 1.71 -10.46 24.34
CA ILE A 111 2.48 -11.57 23.77
C ILE A 111 3.01 -12.46 24.90
N LYS A 112 3.62 -11.92 25.96
CA LYS A 112 4.11 -12.73 27.09
C LYS A 112 3.00 -13.49 27.81
N GLU A 113 1.78 -12.95 27.86
CA GLU A 113 0.57 -13.60 28.38
C GLU A 113 -0.02 -14.69 27.47
N GLY A 114 0.65 -15.01 26.36
CA GLY A 114 0.30 -16.12 25.48
C GLY A 114 -0.34 -15.72 24.16
N TRP A 115 -0.50 -14.43 23.86
CA TRP A 115 -1.04 -14.00 22.56
C TRP A 115 -0.11 -14.43 21.42
N GLY A 116 -0.65 -15.15 20.44
CA GLY A 116 0.09 -15.60 19.26
C GLY A 116 0.91 -16.88 19.47
N LYS A 117 0.91 -17.47 20.68
CA LYS A 117 1.66 -18.69 20.97
C LYS A 117 1.23 -19.84 20.05
N ASP A 118 -0.09 -20.05 19.91
CA ASP A 118 -0.63 -21.12 19.05
C ASP A 118 -0.21 -20.95 17.59
N LEU A 119 -0.25 -19.73 17.05
CA LEU A 119 0.22 -19.44 15.70
C LEU A 119 1.68 -19.86 15.55
N VAL A 120 2.57 -19.39 16.42
CA VAL A 120 4.01 -19.66 16.30
C VAL A 120 4.32 -21.15 16.47
N GLU A 121 3.67 -21.84 17.41
CA GLU A 121 3.84 -23.30 17.59
C GLU A 121 3.38 -24.09 16.35
N ARG A 122 2.36 -23.63 15.63
CA ARG A 122 1.98 -24.23 14.34
C ARG A 122 3.04 -24.00 13.27
N LEU A 123 3.55 -22.77 13.15
CA LEU A 123 4.60 -22.44 12.18
C LEU A 123 5.90 -23.22 12.47
N LYS A 124 6.18 -23.57 13.73
CA LYS A 124 7.36 -24.35 14.14
C LYS A 124 7.35 -25.79 13.65
N LYS A 125 6.17 -26.35 13.34
CA LYS A 125 6.05 -27.73 12.81
C LYS A 125 6.77 -27.91 11.47
N ASN A 126 6.91 -26.84 10.70
CA ASN A 126 7.75 -26.79 9.51
C ASN A 126 8.51 -25.45 9.50
N PRO A 127 9.73 -25.39 10.07
CA PRO A 127 10.40 -24.14 10.41
C PRO A 127 11.00 -23.40 9.19
N LEU A 128 10.16 -22.92 8.28
CA LEU A 128 10.53 -22.05 7.15
C LEU A 128 10.75 -20.60 7.62
N PRO A 129 11.47 -19.75 6.86
CA PRO A 129 11.52 -18.32 7.16
C PRO A 129 10.13 -17.70 7.30
N VAL A 130 9.93 -16.80 8.27
CA VAL A 130 8.67 -16.06 8.45
C VAL A 130 8.79 -14.69 7.79
N VAL A 131 7.82 -14.32 6.96
CA VAL A 131 7.73 -13.00 6.33
C VAL A 131 6.42 -12.36 6.74
N ALA A 132 6.47 -11.46 7.72
CA ALA A 132 5.30 -10.78 8.26
C ALA A 132 5.10 -9.41 7.61
N THR A 133 3.89 -9.08 7.17
CA THR A 133 3.53 -7.73 6.69
C THR A 133 2.86 -6.87 7.76
N PHE A 134 2.92 -7.33 9.00
CA PHE A 134 2.51 -6.60 10.20
C PHE A 134 3.50 -6.94 11.33
N PHE A 135 3.86 -5.96 12.16
CA PHE A 135 4.92 -6.12 13.15
C PHE A 135 4.59 -7.14 14.26
N THR A 136 3.32 -7.25 14.67
CA THR A 136 2.93 -8.12 15.79
C THR A 136 3.27 -9.60 15.55
N PRO A 137 2.95 -10.22 14.38
CA PRO A 137 3.42 -11.58 14.07
C PRO A 137 4.95 -11.76 14.12
N ALA A 138 5.74 -10.77 13.71
CA ALA A 138 7.20 -10.83 13.81
C ALA A 138 7.65 -10.82 15.29
N PHE A 139 7.03 -10.00 16.13
CA PHE A 139 7.29 -9.99 17.58
C PHE A 139 6.89 -11.29 18.26
N MET A 140 5.73 -11.86 17.88
CA MET A 140 5.31 -13.18 18.38
C MET A 140 6.35 -14.24 18.02
N ALA A 141 6.80 -14.30 16.76
CA ALA A 141 7.82 -15.24 16.32
C ALA A 141 9.13 -15.08 17.11
N GLU A 142 9.58 -13.84 17.36
CA GLU A 142 10.79 -13.58 18.14
C GLU A 142 10.64 -13.98 19.61
N GLU A 143 9.57 -13.54 20.28
CA GLU A 143 9.34 -13.80 21.71
C GLU A 143 9.17 -15.29 22.00
N TYR A 144 8.49 -16.03 21.13
CA TYR A 144 8.34 -17.48 21.25
C TYR A 144 9.48 -18.28 20.63
N LYS A 145 10.64 -17.65 20.36
CA LYS A 145 11.87 -18.32 19.92
C LYS A 145 11.66 -19.17 18.66
N TYR A 146 11.06 -18.59 17.62
CA TYR A 146 10.97 -19.24 16.33
C TYR A 146 12.37 -19.61 15.82
N PRO A 147 12.60 -20.85 15.33
CA PRO A 147 13.94 -21.36 15.09
C PRO A 147 14.61 -20.83 13.81
N ASN A 148 13.84 -20.29 12.86
CA ASN A 148 14.35 -19.77 11.59
C ASN A 148 14.26 -18.22 11.52
N LYS A 149 14.72 -17.62 10.43
CA LYS A 149 14.72 -16.17 10.19
C LYS A 149 13.32 -15.57 10.27
N ILE A 150 13.25 -14.36 10.81
CA ILE A 150 12.02 -13.59 10.97
C ILE A 150 12.20 -12.27 10.22
N TYR A 151 11.36 -12.05 9.23
CA TYR A 151 11.32 -10.83 8.43
C TYR A 151 10.03 -10.05 8.69
N CYS A 152 10.13 -8.73 8.66
CA CYS A 152 9.00 -7.81 8.74
C CYS A 152 9.04 -6.82 7.57
N VAL A 153 8.00 -6.81 6.74
CA VAL A 153 7.84 -5.86 5.63
C VAL A 153 7.19 -4.58 6.16
N VAL A 154 7.89 -3.46 6.01
CA VAL A 154 7.34 -2.13 6.30
C VAL A 154 6.40 -1.71 5.17
N CYS A 155 5.20 -1.27 5.52
CA CYS A 155 4.12 -0.97 4.56
C CYS A 155 3.92 0.54 4.30
N ASP A 156 4.73 1.40 4.93
CA ASP A 156 4.59 2.86 4.93
C ASP A 156 5.95 3.54 4.70
N ALA A 157 5.94 4.78 4.23
CA ALA A 157 7.15 5.55 3.94
C ALA A 157 7.88 6.00 5.22
N ASP A 158 7.16 6.06 6.34
CA ASP A 158 7.73 6.23 7.68
C ASP A 158 6.90 5.40 8.67
N ILE A 159 7.49 5.03 9.80
CA ILE A 159 6.88 4.10 10.75
C ILE A 159 6.93 4.59 12.18
N ASN A 160 5.91 4.20 12.95
CA ASN A 160 5.86 4.44 14.38
C ASN A 160 6.88 3.56 15.12
N ARG A 161 7.43 4.05 16.24
CA ARG A 161 8.31 3.28 17.12
C ARG A 161 7.74 1.90 17.51
N SER A 162 6.42 1.74 17.56
CA SER A 162 5.75 0.46 17.82
C SER A 162 6.04 -0.64 16.78
N TRP A 163 6.58 -0.32 15.60
CA TRP A 163 6.99 -1.30 14.58
C TRP A 163 8.34 -1.96 14.87
N VAL A 164 9.06 -1.49 15.89
CA VAL A 164 10.38 -2.02 16.27
C VAL A 164 10.30 -2.74 17.62
N SER A 165 11.03 -3.85 17.78
CA SER A 165 11.08 -4.65 19.02
C SER A 165 11.39 -3.80 20.27
N LEU A 166 11.04 -4.31 21.46
CA LEU A 166 11.31 -3.63 22.74
C LEU A 166 12.80 -3.36 22.96
N ASN A 167 13.66 -4.29 22.53
CA ASN A 167 15.10 -4.14 22.56
C ASN A 167 15.68 -4.28 21.14
N PRO A 168 15.67 -3.20 20.35
CA PRO A 168 16.03 -3.21 18.93
C PRO A 168 17.44 -3.76 18.68
N LYS A 169 18.40 -3.44 19.55
CA LYS A 169 19.81 -3.86 19.45
C LYS A 169 20.01 -5.36 19.67
N LYS A 170 19.08 -6.03 20.38
CA LYS A 170 19.12 -7.48 20.63
C LYS A 170 18.18 -8.27 19.72
N SER A 171 17.33 -7.57 18.97
CA SER A 171 16.33 -8.19 18.12
C SER A 171 16.99 -8.85 16.91
N LYS A 172 16.48 -10.02 16.53
CA LYS A 172 16.88 -10.78 15.34
C LYS A 172 15.95 -10.52 14.16
N ILE A 173 14.94 -9.66 14.33
CA ILE A 173 13.98 -9.33 13.28
C ILE A 173 14.69 -8.53 12.20
N LYS A 174 14.54 -9.02 10.97
CA LYS A 174 15.02 -8.40 9.75
C LYS A 174 13.90 -7.59 9.11
N TYR A 175 14.20 -6.43 8.55
CA TYR A 175 13.20 -5.51 8.01
C TYR A 175 13.40 -5.32 6.52
N PHE A 176 12.33 -5.52 5.74
CA PHE A 176 12.25 -5.09 4.35
C PHE A 176 11.61 -3.71 4.32
N THR A 177 12.29 -2.73 3.74
CA THR A 177 11.87 -1.33 3.73
C THR A 177 11.53 -0.84 2.33
N PRO A 178 10.44 -0.07 2.18
CA PRO A 178 9.96 0.36 0.88
C PRO A 178 10.74 1.56 0.34
N CYS A 179 11.37 2.35 1.20
CA CYS A 179 12.13 3.53 0.81
C CYS A 179 13.19 3.90 1.87
N THR A 180 14.04 4.86 1.52
CA THR A 180 15.13 5.35 2.38
C THR A 180 14.64 5.98 3.68
N TRP A 181 13.46 6.61 3.69
CA TRP A 181 12.88 7.25 4.88
C TRP A 181 12.58 6.20 5.97
N ALA A 182 11.89 5.11 5.62
CA ALA A 182 11.62 4.00 6.53
C ALA A 182 12.91 3.31 7.01
N ARG A 183 13.87 3.07 6.10
CA ARG A 183 15.19 2.53 6.43
C ARG A 183 15.90 3.38 7.49
N ASP A 184 15.97 4.68 7.28
CA ASP A 184 16.69 5.56 8.18
C ASP A 184 15.92 5.80 9.49
N ARG A 185 14.59 5.71 9.47
CA ARG A 185 13.77 5.68 10.69
C ARG A 185 14.10 4.47 11.57
N LEU A 186 14.21 3.27 10.99
CA LEU A 186 14.58 2.06 11.73
C LEU A 186 15.94 2.21 12.43
N LYS A 187 16.92 2.86 11.77
CA LYS A 187 18.22 3.16 12.38
C LYS A 187 18.08 4.09 13.60
N LEU A 188 17.26 5.14 13.51
CA LEU A 188 16.97 6.02 14.66
C LEU A 188 16.28 5.29 15.81
N TYR A 189 15.51 4.24 15.51
CA TYR A 189 14.92 3.35 16.50
C TYR A 189 15.89 2.29 17.04
N GLY A 190 17.14 2.27 16.58
CA GLY A 190 18.20 1.40 17.11
C GLY A 190 18.24 -0.01 16.51
N VAL A 191 17.55 -0.24 15.38
CA VAL A 191 17.69 -1.49 14.62
C VAL A 191 19.08 -1.55 14.00
N ALA A 192 19.74 -2.70 14.12
CA ALA A 192 21.06 -2.92 13.56
C ALA A 192 21.04 -2.79 12.02
N PRO A 193 21.95 -2.04 11.39
CA PRO A 193 21.93 -1.80 9.94
C PRO A 193 21.90 -3.07 9.09
N GLU A 194 22.59 -4.13 9.51
CA GLU A 194 22.64 -5.45 8.86
C GLU A 194 21.29 -6.19 8.86
N ASN A 195 20.35 -5.76 9.71
CA ASN A 195 18.98 -6.27 9.75
C ASN A 195 18.01 -5.40 8.96
N ILE A 196 18.47 -4.40 8.19
CA ILE A 196 17.61 -3.51 7.40
C ILE A 196 17.96 -3.63 5.93
N PHE A 197 17.00 -4.13 5.15
CA PHE A 197 17.11 -4.30 3.71
C PHE A 197 16.26 -3.23 3.01
N LEU A 198 16.88 -2.42 2.17
CA LEU A 198 16.16 -1.50 1.29
C LEU A 198 15.76 -2.27 0.03
N THR A 199 14.52 -2.76 0.01
CA THR A 199 14.04 -3.61 -1.08
C THR A 199 13.19 -2.86 -2.08
N GLY A 200 12.54 -1.77 -1.68
CA GLY A 200 11.36 -1.27 -2.39
C GLY A 200 10.09 -1.94 -1.85
N PHE A 201 8.95 -1.31 -2.10
CA PHE A 201 7.65 -1.88 -1.72
C PHE A 201 7.35 -3.10 -2.61
N PRO A 202 6.80 -4.21 -2.07
CA PRO A 202 6.44 -5.35 -2.89
C PRO A 202 5.26 -4.98 -3.81
N LEU A 203 5.56 -4.64 -5.05
CA LEU A 203 4.57 -4.37 -6.10
C LEU A 203 4.16 -5.66 -6.83
N PRO A 204 2.94 -5.74 -7.38
CA PRO A 204 2.45 -6.95 -8.04
C PRO A 204 3.27 -7.29 -9.29
N LYS A 205 3.70 -8.56 -9.39
CA LYS A 205 4.47 -9.04 -10.55
C LYS A 205 3.67 -8.97 -11.84
N GLU A 206 2.36 -9.18 -11.77
CA GLU A 206 1.44 -9.04 -12.89
C GLU A 206 1.41 -7.62 -13.51
N ASN A 207 1.79 -6.58 -12.77
CA ASN A 207 1.91 -5.21 -13.28
C ASN A 207 3.35 -4.83 -13.65
N ILE A 208 4.31 -5.71 -13.38
CA ILE A 208 5.72 -5.46 -13.65
C ILE A 208 6.20 -6.27 -14.85
N GLY A 209 5.74 -7.52 -14.97
CA GLY A 209 6.45 -8.52 -15.75
C GLY A 209 7.63 -9.05 -14.95
N THR A 210 8.71 -9.38 -15.64
CA THR A 210 9.97 -9.82 -15.05
C THR A 210 10.81 -8.67 -14.49
N GLU A 211 12.05 -8.96 -14.07
CA GLU A 211 13.05 -7.94 -13.70
C GLU A 211 13.35 -6.97 -14.86
N ASN A 212 12.97 -7.30 -16.11
CA ASN A 212 13.09 -6.42 -17.28
C ASN A 212 11.96 -5.38 -17.41
N LEU A 213 10.95 -5.44 -16.54
CA LEU A 213 9.83 -4.48 -16.47
C LEU A 213 8.95 -4.43 -17.74
N GLU A 214 8.90 -5.48 -18.55
CA GLU A 214 8.29 -5.42 -19.88
C GLU A 214 6.80 -5.09 -19.86
N VAL A 215 6.03 -5.61 -18.89
CA VAL A 215 4.61 -5.27 -18.73
C VAL A 215 4.46 -3.83 -18.28
N LEU A 216 5.22 -3.43 -17.26
CA LEU A 216 5.18 -2.06 -16.73
C LEU A 216 5.52 -1.01 -17.79
N LYS A 217 6.55 -1.26 -18.60
CA LYS A 217 6.96 -0.34 -19.66
C LYS A 217 5.90 -0.22 -20.75
N GLU A 218 5.22 -1.31 -21.11
CA GLU A 218 4.12 -1.26 -22.08
C GLU A 218 2.92 -0.50 -21.52
N ASP A 219 2.52 -0.76 -20.27
CA ASP A 219 1.43 -0.04 -19.61
C ASP A 219 1.74 1.47 -19.54
N LEU A 220 2.97 1.84 -19.14
CA LEU A 220 3.39 3.24 -19.06
C LEU A 220 3.42 3.92 -20.42
N ARG A 221 3.82 3.21 -21.49
CA ARG A 221 3.80 3.75 -22.86
C ARG A 221 2.39 4.15 -23.28
N ASN A 222 1.40 3.29 -23.06
CA ASN A 222 0.01 3.56 -23.39
C ASN A 222 -0.53 4.71 -22.52
N ARG A 223 -0.23 4.66 -21.22
CA ARG A 223 -0.64 5.69 -20.27
C ARG A 223 -0.11 7.09 -20.60
N LEU A 224 1.15 7.23 -20.99
CA LEU A 224 1.72 8.53 -21.37
C LEU A 224 1.00 9.19 -22.55
N VAL A 225 0.39 8.42 -23.44
CA VAL A 225 -0.42 8.97 -24.54
C VAL A 225 -1.70 9.59 -24.00
N ASN A 226 -2.32 8.98 -22.99
CA ASN A 226 -3.50 9.50 -22.31
C ASN A 226 -3.18 10.68 -21.39
N LEU A 227 -2.05 10.64 -20.67
CA LEU A 227 -1.68 11.61 -19.63
C LEU A 227 -1.13 12.95 -20.13
N ASP A 228 -0.77 13.04 -21.41
CA ASP A 228 -0.26 14.29 -22.01
C ASP A 228 -0.85 14.47 -23.42
N PRO A 229 -2.16 14.73 -23.54
CA PRO A 229 -2.84 14.86 -24.83
C PRO A 229 -2.27 16.00 -25.70
N GLU A 230 -1.84 17.09 -25.07
CA GLU A 230 -1.25 18.27 -25.73
C GLU A 230 0.24 18.11 -26.05
N LYS A 231 0.85 16.97 -25.69
CA LYS A 231 2.25 16.62 -25.93
C LYS A 231 3.24 17.58 -25.28
N ARG A 232 2.87 18.28 -24.21
CA ARG A 232 3.73 19.26 -23.54
C ARG A 232 4.94 18.58 -22.91
N TYR A 233 4.69 17.60 -22.05
CA TYR A 233 5.74 16.83 -21.41
C TYR A 233 6.51 15.99 -22.44
N ARG A 234 5.78 15.29 -23.33
CA ARG A 234 6.38 14.38 -24.32
C ARG A 234 7.31 15.07 -25.31
N LYS A 235 7.05 16.33 -25.67
CA LYS A 235 7.96 17.13 -26.50
C LYS A 235 9.18 17.59 -25.72
N MET A 236 8.99 18.05 -24.48
CA MET A 236 10.08 18.59 -23.66
C MET A 236 11.08 17.49 -23.25
N TYR A 237 10.58 16.30 -22.92
CA TYR A 237 11.36 15.18 -22.40
C TYR A 237 11.46 14.00 -23.38
N GLU A 238 11.32 14.25 -24.68
CA GLU A 238 11.41 13.20 -25.72
C GLU A 238 12.67 12.32 -25.59
N PRO A 239 13.89 12.86 -25.35
CA PRO A 239 15.09 12.03 -25.22
C PRO A 239 15.01 11.05 -24.05
N LEU A 240 14.46 11.49 -22.91
CA LEU A 240 14.28 10.64 -21.72
C LEU A 240 13.29 9.51 -22.01
N ILE A 241 12.12 9.85 -22.56
CA ILE A 241 11.08 8.87 -22.91
C ILE A 241 11.63 7.84 -23.89
N LYS A 242 12.30 8.28 -24.95
CA LYS A 242 12.88 7.37 -25.96
C LYS A 242 13.97 6.48 -25.37
N GLY A 243 14.81 7.01 -24.47
CA GLY A 243 15.84 6.23 -23.80
C GLY A 243 15.30 5.15 -22.87
N VAL A 244 14.18 5.42 -22.19
CA VAL A 244 13.63 4.53 -21.16
C VAL A 244 12.58 3.56 -21.71
N LEU A 245 11.69 4.06 -22.58
CA LEU A 245 10.50 3.37 -23.07
C LEU A 245 10.52 3.10 -24.58
N GLY A 246 11.40 3.77 -25.32
CA GLY A 246 11.42 3.67 -26.79
C GLY A 246 10.30 4.48 -27.44
N LYS A 247 9.78 3.99 -28.57
CA LYS A 247 8.70 4.66 -29.32
C LYS A 247 7.37 4.48 -28.58
N LEU A 248 6.70 5.59 -28.28
CA LEU A 248 5.33 5.57 -27.77
C LEU A 248 4.34 5.18 -28.89
N PRO A 249 3.21 4.51 -28.55
CA PRO A 249 2.17 4.24 -29.53
C PRO A 249 1.50 5.54 -29.97
N ASP A 250 0.91 5.54 -31.17
CA ASP A 250 0.22 6.73 -31.71
C ASP A 250 -1.10 7.01 -30.96
N LYS A 251 -1.71 5.97 -30.40
CA LYS A 251 -2.93 6.01 -29.57
C LYS A 251 -2.78 5.04 -28.40
N SER A 252 -3.36 5.38 -27.25
CA SER A 252 -3.50 4.44 -26.14
C SER A 252 -4.46 3.30 -26.51
N ASP A 253 -4.26 2.13 -25.91
CA ASP A 253 -5.11 0.95 -26.07
C ASP A 253 -6.40 0.99 -25.22
N HIS A 254 -6.54 2.01 -24.37
CA HIS A 254 -7.70 2.24 -23.52
C HIS A 254 -8.06 3.74 -23.41
N PRO A 255 -9.32 4.08 -23.12
CA PRO A 255 -9.69 5.46 -22.86
C PRO A 255 -9.04 5.98 -21.58
N LEU A 256 -8.90 7.30 -21.47
CA LEU A 256 -8.44 7.96 -20.25
C LEU A 256 -9.22 7.45 -19.03
N THR A 257 -8.53 6.80 -18.10
CA THR A 257 -9.13 6.05 -17.00
C THR A 257 -8.64 6.54 -15.64
N ILE A 258 -9.57 7.03 -14.82
CA ILE A 258 -9.33 7.31 -13.41
C ILE A 258 -9.81 6.12 -12.59
N MET A 259 -8.97 5.60 -11.70
CA MET A 259 -9.41 4.70 -10.64
C MET A 259 -9.47 5.44 -9.31
N PHE A 260 -10.65 5.54 -8.71
CA PHE A 260 -10.82 5.99 -7.34
C PHE A 260 -10.84 4.79 -6.39
N SER A 261 -9.79 4.61 -5.60
CA SER A 261 -9.68 3.49 -4.66
C SER A 261 -10.07 3.91 -3.25
N ILE A 262 -11.16 3.30 -2.76
CA ILE A 262 -11.68 3.52 -1.41
C ILE A 262 -11.19 2.38 -0.52
N GLY A 263 -10.36 2.72 0.47
CA GLY A 263 -9.96 1.76 1.48
C GLY A 263 -11.15 1.19 2.26
N GLY A 264 -10.97 0.02 2.87
CA GLY A 264 -12.06 -0.73 3.52
C GLY A 264 -12.92 0.08 4.50
N ALA A 265 -12.40 1.14 5.13
CA ALA A 265 -13.17 1.97 6.07
C ALA A 265 -14.25 2.87 5.44
N GLY A 266 -14.33 3.02 4.10
CA GLY A 266 -15.32 3.91 3.47
C GLY A 266 -15.05 5.41 3.68
N ALA A 267 -13.80 5.73 3.99
CA ALA A 267 -13.19 7.04 4.26
C ALA A 267 -13.68 8.23 3.38
N GLN A 268 -13.93 7.93 2.10
CA GLN A 268 -13.90 8.94 1.03
C GLN A 268 -15.05 8.77 0.05
N LYS A 269 -16.13 8.06 0.46
CA LYS A 269 -17.26 7.77 -0.41
C LYS A 269 -17.91 9.03 -1.02
N GLU A 270 -18.04 10.08 -0.22
CA GLU A 270 -18.62 11.36 -0.66
C GLU A 270 -17.71 12.14 -1.61
N ILE A 271 -16.38 12.00 -1.47
CA ILE A 271 -15.41 12.61 -2.39
C ILE A 271 -15.57 11.99 -3.77
N CYS A 272 -15.64 10.66 -3.84
CA CYS A 272 -15.85 9.91 -5.08
C CYS A 272 -17.16 10.33 -5.77
N ILE A 273 -18.28 10.42 -5.03
CA ILE A 273 -19.56 10.87 -5.61
C ILE A 273 -19.49 12.30 -6.13
N LYS A 274 -18.83 13.22 -5.42
CA LYS A 274 -18.65 14.61 -5.90
C LYS A 274 -17.81 14.65 -7.18
N ALA A 275 -16.74 13.88 -7.25
CA ALA A 275 -15.88 13.79 -8.43
C ALA A 275 -16.63 13.23 -9.65
N ILE A 276 -17.37 12.13 -9.48
CA ILE A 276 -18.19 11.54 -10.56
C ILE A 276 -19.24 12.54 -11.06
N ASN A 277 -19.90 13.26 -10.16
CA ASN A 277 -20.90 14.26 -10.54
C ASN A 277 -20.27 15.42 -11.33
N SER A 278 -19.10 15.90 -10.91
CA SER A 278 -18.35 16.94 -11.63
C SER A 278 -17.89 16.45 -13.01
N LEU A 279 -17.42 15.20 -13.12
CA LEU A 279 -16.96 14.60 -14.38
C LEU A 279 -18.09 14.02 -15.28
N LYS A 280 -19.36 14.16 -14.89
CA LYS A 280 -20.50 13.45 -15.50
C LYS A 280 -20.57 13.60 -17.02
N GLU A 281 -20.38 14.82 -17.53
CA GLU A 281 -20.48 15.07 -18.97
C GLU A 281 -19.29 14.47 -19.74
N LYS A 282 -18.08 14.48 -19.17
CA LYS A 282 -16.91 13.81 -19.75
C LYS A 282 -17.12 12.30 -19.85
N ILE A 283 -17.71 11.71 -18.80
CA ILE A 283 -17.99 10.28 -18.75
C ILE A 283 -19.07 9.89 -19.77
N LYS A 284 -20.20 10.63 -19.82
CA LYS A 284 -21.28 10.37 -20.79
C LYS A 284 -20.84 10.52 -22.25
N ASN A 285 -19.90 11.43 -22.50
CA ASN A 285 -19.36 11.67 -23.83
C ASN A 285 -18.22 10.68 -24.18
N ASN A 286 -18.03 9.63 -23.39
CA ASN A 286 -17.01 8.60 -23.62
C ASN A 286 -15.57 9.16 -23.70
N GLN A 287 -15.32 10.27 -23.00
CA GLN A 287 -14.01 10.92 -22.94
C GLN A 287 -13.18 10.42 -21.77
N LEU A 288 -13.83 9.87 -20.73
CA LEU A 288 -13.20 9.46 -19.49
C LEU A 288 -13.93 8.27 -18.87
N ARG A 289 -13.19 7.20 -18.58
CA ARG A 289 -13.66 6.05 -17.81
C ARG A 289 -13.34 6.25 -16.34
N PHE A 290 -14.28 5.92 -15.46
CA PHE A 290 -14.12 6.08 -14.02
C PHE A 290 -14.36 4.76 -13.28
N ILE A 291 -13.37 4.28 -12.55
CA ILE A 291 -13.43 3.01 -11.82
C ILE A 291 -13.49 3.29 -10.32
N ILE A 292 -14.49 2.74 -9.64
CA ILE A 292 -14.66 2.84 -8.20
C ILE A 292 -14.24 1.51 -7.58
N SER A 293 -13.07 1.48 -6.93
CA SER A 293 -12.55 0.27 -6.30
C SER A 293 -12.92 0.21 -4.82
N LEU A 294 -13.70 -0.80 -4.42
CA LEU A 294 -14.40 -0.87 -3.11
C LEU A 294 -13.99 -2.02 -2.19
N GLY A 295 -13.16 -2.95 -2.65
CA GLY A 295 -12.78 -4.12 -1.86
C GLY A 295 -13.87 -5.19 -1.79
N VAL A 296 -14.08 -5.74 -0.60
CA VAL A 296 -14.98 -6.89 -0.36
C VAL A 296 -16.24 -6.54 0.44
N ARG A 297 -16.50 -5.26 0.69
CA ARG A 297 -17.63 -4.81 1.52
C ARG A 297 -18.88 -4.56 0.67
N GLY A 298 -19.81 -5.51 0.68
CA GLY A 298 -21.06 -5.41 -0.10
C GLY A 298 -21.94 -4.20 0.24
N GLU A 299 -21.92 -3.69 1.47
CA GLU A 299 -22.66 -2.48 1.85
C GLU A 299 -22.19 -1.23 1.08
N LEU A 300 -20.87 -1.13 0.85
CA LEU A 300 -20.30 0.00 0.14
C LEU A 300 -20.59 -0.09 -1.36
N GLU A 301 -20.56 -1.30 -1.91
CA GLU A 301 -21.00 -1.57 -3.28
C GLU A 301 -22.46 -1.16 -3.49
N LYS A 302 -23.36 -1.59 -2.61
CA LYS A 302 -24.78 -1.20 -2.65
C LYS A 302 -24.95 0.33 -2.61
N TYR A 303 -24.23 1.01 -1.70
CA TYR A 303 -24.24 2.47 -1.62
C TYR A 303 -23.88 3.14 -2.96
N PHE A 304 -22.82 2.69 -3.62
CA PHE A 304 -22.42 3.28 -4.90
C PHE A 304 -23.41 2.97 -6.01
N LEU A 305 -23.87 1.73 -6.13
CA LEU A 305 -24.86 1.34 -7.13
C LEU A 305 -26.14 2.18 -7.03
N GLU A 306 -26.60 2.47 -5.81
CA GLU A 306 -27.78 3.33 -5.58
C GLU A 306 -27.52 4.80 -5.97
N ASN A 307 -26.36 5.34 -5.63
CA ASN A 307 -26.04 6.76 -5.86
C ASN A 307 -25.64 7.09 -7.31
N ILE A 308 -25.14 6.12 -8.07
CA ILE A 308 -24.76 6.33 -9.49
C ILE A 308 -25.87 5.96 -10.48
N LYS A 309 -26.92 5.26 -10.04
CA LYS A 309 -28.04 4.79 -10.89
C LYS A 309 -28.67 5.91 -11.73
N GLY A 310 -28.81 7.11 -11.17
CA GLY A 310 -29.41 8.26 -11.85
C GLY A 310 -28.53 8.91 -12.93
N LEU A 311 -27.28 8.45 -13.10
CA LEU A 311 -26.30 9.10 -13.98
C LEU A 311 -26.24 8.50 -15.39
N LYS A 312 -26.88 7.34 -15.64
CA LYS A 312 -26.92 6.63 -16.94
C LYS A 312 -25.52 6.43 -17.56
N LEU A 313 -24.56 5.95 -16.77
CA LEU A 313 -23.12 5.91 -17.10
C LEU A 313 -22.67 4.57 -17.69
N ASP A 314 -23.59 3.84 -18.32
CA ASP A 314 -23.43 2.40 -18.57
C ASP A 314 -22.16 2.11 -19.38
N GLY A 315 -21.30 1.27 -18.81
CA GLY A 315 -20.01 0.85 -19.37
C GLY A 315 -18.81 1.75 -19.03
N TRP A 316 -19.02 3.02 -18.69
CA TRP A 316 -17.95 4.01 -18.47
C TRP A 316 -17.70 4.36 -17.00
N VAL A 317 -18.65 4.03 -16.12
CA VAL A 317 -18.38 3.89 -14.68
C VAL A 317 -18.46 2.44 -14.26
N HIS A 318 -17.37 1.95 -13.69
CA HIS A 318 -17.27 0.57 -13.23
C HIS A 318 -17.08 0.52 -11.71
N VAL A 319 -17.90 -0.29 -11.03
CA VAL A 319 -17.71 -0.59 -9.61
C VAL A 319 -16.92 -1.89 -9.51
N LEU A 320 -15.68 -1.79 -9.04
CA LEU A 320 -14.79 -2.93 -8.81
C LEU A 320 -14.93 -3.37 -7.34
N SER A 321 -15.59 -4.50 -7.14
CA SER A 321 -15.68 -5.24 -5.88
C SER A 321 -15.45 -6.73 -6.11
N ALA A 322 -15.20 -7.50 -5.05
CA ALA A 322 -15.19 -8.95 -5.14
C ALA A 322 -15.68 -9.62 -3.86
N LYS A 323 -16.07 -10.90 -3.96
CA LYS A 323 -16.51 -11.70 -2.80
C LYS A 323 -15.37 -12.06 -1.85
N THR A 324 -14.14 -12.15 -2.35
CA THR A 324 -12.96 -12.54 -1.56
C THR A 324 -11.82 -11.56 -1.77
N ILE A 325 -10.96 -11.42 -0.76
CA ILE A 325 -9.85 -10.47 -0.81
C ILE A 325 -8.83 -10.82 -1.90
N ASN A 326 -8.59 -12.11 -2.12
CA ASN A 326 -7.68 -12.58 -3.18
C ASN A 326 -8.22 -12.24 -4.57
N LYS A 327 -9.53 -12.45 -4.81
CA LYS A 327 -10.13 -12.09 -6.10
C LYS A 327 -10.15 -10.58 -6.28
N TYR A 328 -10.42 -9.82 -5.21
CA TYR A 328 -10.32 -8.36 -5.25
C TYR A 328 -8.91 -7.89 -5.63
N PHE A 329 -7.86 -8.40 -4.98
CA PHE A 329 -6.49 -7.99 -5.32
C PHE A 329 -6.08 -8.39 -6.73
N GLN A 330 -6.44 -9.61 -7.16
CA GLN A 330 -6.23 -10.04 -8.54
C GLN A 330 -6.86 -9.04 -9.52
N THR A 331 -8.15 -8.77 -9.40
CA THR A 331 -8.87 -7.91 -10.34
C THR A 331 -8.48 -6.44 -10.20
N PHE A 332 -8.13 -5.98 -8.99
CA PHE A 332 -7.55 -4.65 -8.77
C PHE A 332 -6.24 -4.50 -9.55
N ASN A 333 -5.34 -5.47 -9.45
CA ASN A 333 -4.05 -5.44 -10.13
C ASN A 333 -4.22 -5.56 -11.66
N GLU A 334 -5.11 -6.44 -12.13
CA GLU A 334 -5.47 -6.53 -13.56
C GLU A 334 -6.00 -5.18 -14.09
N THR A 335 -6.74 -4.42 -13.27
CA THR A 335 -7.32 -3.14 -13.68
C THR A 335 -6.28 -2.00 -13.72
N LEU A 336 -5.18 -2.11 -12.98
CA LEU A 336 -4.14 -1.08 -12.95
C LEU A 336 -3.42 -0.90 -14.29
N SER A 337 -3.35 -1.95 -15.13
CA SER A 337 -2.71 -1.85 -16.45
C SER A 337 -3.36 -0.78 -17.33
N GLN A 338 -4.68 -0.69 -17.27
CA GLN A 338 -5.48 0.31 -17.98
C GLN A 338 -5.94 1.48 -17.12
N THR A 339 -5.26 1.73 -16.00
CA THR A 339 -5.52 2.90 -15.16
C THR A 339 -4.47 3.95 -15.44
N ASP A 340 -4.92 5.15 -15.82
CA ASP A 340 -4.02 6.27 -16.09
C ASP A 340 -3.74 7.09 -14.83
N VAL A 341 -4.73 7.27 -13.96
CA VAL A 341 -4.59 8.03 -12.71
C VAL A 341 -5.22 7.27 -11.55
N LEU A 342 -4.50 7.12 -10.44
CA LEU A 342 -5.02 6.51 -9.22
C LEU A 342 -5.32 7.60 -8.19
N TRP A 343 -6.60 7.76 -7.85
CA TRP A 343 -7.06 8.67 -6.81
C TRP A 343 -7.37 7.90 -5.53
N THR A 344 -6.60 8.15 -4.46
CA THR A 344 -6.79 7.45 -3.20
C THR A 344 -6.22 8.22 -2.01
N LYS A 345 -6.57 7.81 -0.78
CA LYS A 345 -5.83 8.24 0.41
C LYS A 345 -4.39 7.71 0.35
N PRO A 346 -3.41 8.43 0.91
CA PRO A 346 -2.00 8.03 0.83
C PRO A 346 -1.70 6.89 1.82
N SER A 347 -2.23 5.70 1.56
CA SER A 347 -1.90 4.47 2.29
C SER A 347 -0.72 3.76 1.63
N GLU A 348 -0.61 2.44 1.78
CA GLU A 348 0.36 1.61 1.05
C GLU A 348 0.26 1.79 -0.48
N LEU A 349 -0.90 2.19 -1.00
CA LEU A 349 -1.09 2.50 -2.42
C LEU A 349 -0.22 3.68 -2.91
N SER A 350 0.37 4.46 -2.00
CA SER A 350 1.35 5.49 -2.35
C SER A 350 2.53 4.91 -3.15
N PHE A 351 2.96 3.69 -2.83
CA PHE A 351 4.07 3.05 -3.54
C PHE A 351 3.70 2.56 -4.95
N TYR A 352 2.40 2.47 -5.27
CA TYR A 352 1.94 2.10 -6.61
C TYR A 352 2.24 3.20 -7.65
N ALA A 353 2.64 4.40 -7.21
CA ALA A 353 3.24 5.41 -8.08
C ALA A 353 4.47 4.88 -8.84
N GLY A 354 5.19 3.89 -8.28
CA GLY A 354 6.29 3.21 -8.96
C GLY A 354 5.89 2.43 -10.21
N LEU A 355 4.59 2.14 -10.39
CA LEU A 355 4.04 1.58 -11.62
C LEU A 355 3.83 2.65 -12.71
N GLY A 356 4.40 3.84 -12.53
CA GLY A 356 4.19 4.99 -13.40
C GLY A 356 2.73 5.44 -13.43
N ILE A 357 2.02 5.30 -12.31
CA ILE A 357 0.63 5.74 -12.17
C ILE A 357 0.63 6.97 -11.25
N PRO A 358 0.37 8.18 -11.76
CA PRO A 358 0.30 9.38 -10.95
C PRO A 358 -0.81 9.26 -9.91
N ILE A 359 -0.52 9.75 -8.68
CA ILE A 359 -1.44 9.64 -7.55
C ILE A 359 -2.11 11.00 -7.29
N ILE A 360 -3.45 11.04 -7.38
CA ILE A 360 -4.23 12.12 -6.78
C ILE A 360 -4.46 11.76 -5.30
N ILE A 361 -3.87 12.56 -4.41
CA ILE A 361 -3.82 12.31 -2.98
C ILE A 361 -5.08 12.88 -2.32
N ALA A 362 -5.98 12.00 -1.90
CA ALA A 362 -7.14 12.36 -1.10
C ALA A 362 -6.75 12.65 0.37
N PRO A 363 -7.61 13.35 1.15
CA PRO A 363 -7.28 13.76 2.52
C PRO A 363 -6.83 12.60 3.41
N THR A 364 -5.82 12.86 4.23
CA THR A 364 -5.23 11.89 5.17
C THR A 364 -6.15 11.65 6.35
N ILE A 365 -6.09 10.43 6.89
CA ILE A 365 -6.83 9.99 8.07
C ILE A 365 -5.87 9.78 9.26
N GLY A 366 -4.57 9.55 9.05
CA GLY A 366 -3.64 9.22 10.14
C GLY A 366 -2.23 9.75 9.89
N SER A 367 -1.40 9.76 10.94
CA SER A 367 0.01 10.16 10.85
C SER A 367 0.79 9.40 9.78
N GLN A 368 0.56 8.09 9.65
CA GLN A 368 1.18 7.25 8.62
C GLN A 368 0.86 7.79 7.22
N GLU A 369 -0.40 8.16 7.00
CA GLU A 369 -0.86 8.75 5.75
C GLU A 369 -0.29 10.16 5.52
N ASP A 370 -0.06 10.94 6.58
CA ASP A 370 0.63 12.24 6.48
C ASP A 370 2.08 12.07 5.99
N PHE A 371 2.79 11.06 6.49
CA PHE A 371 4.15 10.76 6.05
C PHE A 371 4.20 10.17 4.63
N ASN A 372 3.27 9.29 4.28
CA ASN A 372 3.13 8.78 2.92
C ASN A 372 2.82 9.91 1.92
N LYS A 373 1.91 10.84 2.28
CA LYS A 373 1.64 12.05 1.49
C LYS A 373 2.91 12.87 1.29
N LYS A 374 3.63 13.14 2.40
CA LYS A 374 4.86 13.93 2.35
C LYS A 374 5.92 13.27 1.47
N TRP A 375 6.04 11.95 1.54
CA TRP A 375 6.95 11.17 0.70
C TRP A 375 6.57 11.24 -0.78
N LEU A 376 5.29 11.03 -1.13
CA LEU A 376 4.79 11.16 -2.51
C LEU A 376 5.07 12.54 -3.12
N LEU A 377 4.77 13.60 -2.37
CA LEU A 377 5.03 14.98 -2.80
C LEU A 377 6.52 15.27 -2.94
N HIS A 378 7.36 14.68 -2.08
CA HIS A 378 8.81 14.84 -2.14
C HIS A 378 9.42 14.15 -3.38
N ILE A 379 8.91 12.97 -3.72
CA ILE A 379 9.32 12.24 -4.93
C ILE A 379 8.77 12.91 -6.20
N GLY A 380 7.70 13.69 -6.11
CA GLY A 380 7.07 14.28 -7.28
C GLY A 380 6.21 13.29 -8.06
N ALA A 381 5.68 12.25 -7.41
CA ALA A 381 4.84 11.23 -8.06
C ALA A 381 3.36 11.28 -7.65
N GLY A 382 2.97 12.32 -6.90
CA GLY A 382 1.59 12.57 -6.53
C GLY A 382 1.29 14.04 -6.31
N ILE A 383 0.02 14.39 -6.42
CA ILE A 383 -0.50 15.75 -6.25
C ILE A 383 -1.69 15.74 -5.28
N SER A 384 -1.80 16.75 -4.42
CA SER A 384 -2.96 16.83 -3.52
C SER A 384 -4.22 17.10 -4.32
N GLN A 385 -5.32 16.41 -4.00
CA GLN A 385 -6.60 16.72 -4.65
C GLN A 385 -7.03 18.17 -4.37
N GLU A 386 -7.64 18.79 -5.37
CA GLU A 386 -8.38 20.03 -5.21
C GLU A 386 -9.82 19.75 -4.76
N ASN A 387 -10.65 20.80 -4.69
CA ASN A 387 -12.06 20.67 -4.36
C ASN A 387 -12.77 19.73 -5.37
N PRO A 388 -13.33 18.58 -4.93
CA PRO A 388 -13.94 17.59 -5.84
C PRO A 388 -15.14 18.10 -6.64
N LYS A 389 -15.75 19.22 -6.24
CA LYS A 389 -16.85 19.84 -6.99
C LYS A 389 -16.42 20.42 -8.34
N TYR A 390 -15.13 20.68 -8.52
CA TYR A 390 -14.55 21.29 -9.72
C TYR A 390 -13.56 20.34 -10.40
N THR A 391 -13.74 19.03 -10.21
CA THR A 391 -12.85 17.98 -10.77
C THR A 391 -12.70 18.09 -12.27
N ASP A 392 -13.77 18.38 -12.99
CA ASP A 392 -13.78 18.60 -14.44
C ASP A 392 -12.89 19.76 -14.91
N GLN A 393 -12.56 20.70 -14.03
CA GLN A 393 -11.67 21.82 -14.33
C GLN A 393 -10.23 21.44 -13.99
N TRP A 394 -9.92 21.31 -12.70
CA TRP A 394 -8.53 21.13 -12.25
C TRP A 394 -7.89 19.85 -12.79
N PHE A 395 -8.66 18.78 -12.99
CA PHE A 395 -8.11 17.54 -13.53
C PHE A 395 -7.64 17.75 -14.98
N PHE A 396 -8.45 18.44 -15.79
CA PHE A 396 -8.13 18.69 -17.19
C PHE A 396 -7.09 19.79 -17.37
N ASP A 397 -7.01 20.75 -16.44
CA ASP A 397 -5.91 21.73 -16.42
C ASP A 397 -4.56 21.00 -16.26
N TRP A 398 -4.44 20.11 -15.26
CA TRP A 398 -3.23 19.31 -15.05
C TRP A 398 -2.94 18.33 -16.18
N LEU A 399 -3.98 17.70 -16.74
CA LEU A 399 -3.85 16.80 -17.88
C LEU A 399 -3.30 17.54 -19.11
N ASN A 400 -3.88 18.68 -19.46
CA ASN A 400 -3.50 19.45 -20.64
C ASN A 400 -2.17 20.18 -20.46
N ALA A 401 -1.76 20.43 -19.21
CA ALA A 401 -0.43 20.94 -18.87
C ALA A 401 0.68 19.87 -19.03
N GLY A 402 0.33 18.59 -18.99
CA GLY A 402 1.26 17.46 -19.01
C GLY A 402 1.75 17.07 -17.61
N ASP A 403 1.19 17.66 -16.55
CA ASP A 403 1.61 17.44 -15.16
C ASP A 403 1.46 15.96 -14.77
N PHE A 404 0.38 15.29 -15.18
CA PHE A 404 0.21 13.87 -14.88
C PHE A 404 1.26 12.98 -15.55
N ALA A 405 1.71 13.33 -16.76
CA ALA A 405 2.78 12.59 -17.42
C ALA A 405 4.13 12.79 -16.73
N GLU A 406 4.39 13.98 -16.21
CA GLU A 406 5.55 14.25 -15.34
C GLU A 406 5.50 13.39 -14.08
N LEU A 407 4.39 13.44 -13.32
CA LEU A 407 4.21 12.64 -12.11
C LEU A 407 4.35 11.12 -12.38
N ALA A 408 3.85 10.65 -13.53
CA ALA A 408 3.96 9.26 -13.96
C ALA A 408 5.43 8.86 -14.19
N MET A 409 6.18 9.69 -14.91
CA MET A 409 7.59 9.44 -15.20
C MET A 409 8.45 9.54 -13.95
N GLU A 410 8.24 10.55 -13.10
CA GLU A 410 8.94 10.69 -11.82
C GLU A 410 8.74 9.45 -10.94
N GLY A 411 7.48 8.99 -10.79
CA GLY A 411 7.19 7.75 -10.07
C GLY A 411 7.92 6.53 -10.63
N PHE A 412 7.93 6.37 -11.96
CA PHE A 412 8.61 5.26 -12.62
C PHE A 412 10.14 5.31 -12.47
N ILE A 413 10.74 6.51 -12.49
CA ILE A 413 12.19 6.68 -12.41
C ILE A 413 12.68 6.52 -10.96
N GLU A 414 12.04 7.19 -10.01
CA GLU A 414 12.58 7.37 -8.65
C GLU A 414 12.20 6.26 -7.66
N ILE A 415 11.07 5.58 -7.88
CA ILE A 415 10.57 4.56 -6.94
C ILE A 415 11.12 3.20 -7.34
N GLU A 416 11.66 2.43 -6.39
CA GLU A 416 12.09 1.05 -6.63
C GLU A 416 10.88 0.13 -6.92
N LYS A 417 10.90 -0.54 -8.08
CA LYS A 417 9.79 -1.35 -8.60
C LYS A 417 9.93 -2.83 -8.26
N LEU A 418 11.17 -3.29 -8.04
CA LEU A 418 11.50 -4.70 -7.91
C LEU A 418 11.39 -5.23 -6.47
N GLY A 419 10.65 -4.54 -5.58
CA GLY A 419 10.52 -4.93 -4.16
C GLY A 419 10.15 -6.38 -3.93
N THR A 420 9.22 -6.92 -4.73
CA THR A 420 8.83 -8.33 -4.66
C THR A 420 10.00 -9.25 -5.02
N TYR A 421 10.69 -9.00 -6.13
CA TYR A 421 11.86 -9.77 -6.58
C TYR A 421 13.03 -9.67 -5.61
N ASN A 422 13.28 -8.47 -5.08
CA ASN A 422 14.34 -8.21 -4.11
C ASN A 422 14.11 -9.00 -2.81
N ILE A 423 12.87 -9.05 -2.31
CA ILE A 423 12.50 -9.85 -1.13
C ILE A 423 12.72 -11.34 -1.40
N GLU A 424 12.26 -11.86 -2.54
CA GLU A 424 12.45 -13.26 -2.92
C GLU A 424 13.93 -13.64 -3.00
N ARG A 425 14.76 -12.78 -3.62
CA ARG A 425 16.21 -12.99 -3.73
C ARG A 425 16.90 -13.01 -2.37
N ILE A 426 16.50 -12.13 -1.44
CA ILE A 426 17.07 -12.13 -0.09
C ILE A 426 16.69 -13.41 0.65
N ILE A 427 15.43 -13.84 0.56
CA ILE A 427 14.97 -15.07 1.21
C ILE A 427 15.65 -16.31 0.63
N ALA A 428 15.93 -16.32 -0.67
CA ALA A 428 16.58 -17.45 -1.36
C ALA A 428 18.09 -17.56 -1.11
N ASN A 429 18.74 -16.48 -0.65
CA ASN A 429 20.19 -16.41 -0.46
C ASN A 429 20.62 -16.39 1.02
N GLU A 430 19.66 -16.46 1.94
CA GLU A 430 19.87 -16.56 3.38
C GLU A 430 19.40 -17.91 3.94
#